data_AF-A0A952J0C0-F1
#
_entry.id   AF-A0A952J0C0-F1
#
_cell.length_a   1.000
_cell.length_b   1.000
_cell.length_c   1.000
_cell.angle_alpha   90.00
_cell.angle_beta   90.00
_cell.angle_gamma   90.00
#
_symmetry.space_group_name_H-M   'P 1'
#
loop_
_entity.id
_entity.type
_entity.pdbx_description
1 polymer ?
#
loop_
_entity_poly.entity_id
_entity_poly.type
_entity_poly.pdbx_seq_one_letter_code
_entity_poly.pdbx_strand_id
1 'polypeptide(L)'
;MSYPFKKIIFDCKKATLILVKLEVGQASFAERMQLWYHQQFCNPCRQFQKQSAHLNRVLLTYSRQQEALHKISPTLKAIWEKQIADFKKG
;
A
#
# COMPACT_ATOMS: atom_id res chain seq x y z
N MET A 1 -8.20 26.58 12.55
CA MET A 1 -9.10 26.26 11.42
C MET A 1 -10.38 25.66 11.98
N SER A 2 -11.49 26.40 11.94
CA SER A 2 -12.80 25.95 12.46
C SER A 2 -13.53 25.14 11.41
N TYR A 3 -13.81 23.88 11.72
CA TYR A 3 -14.65 23.02 10.88
C TYR A 3 -16.12 23.22 11.23
N PRO A 4 -17.02 23.47 10.27
CA PRO A 4 -18.44 23.46 10.52
C PRO A 4 -18.86 21.99 10.75
N PHE A 5 -19.56 21.73 11.85
CA PHE A 5 -20.12 20.42 12.25
C PHE A 5 -19.18 19.40 12.93
N LYS A 6 -18.63 19.79 14.10
CA LYS A 6 -17.92 18.92 15.07
C LYS A 6 -18.63 17.61 15.48
N LYS A 7 -19.94 17.46 15.24
CA LYS A 7 -20.74 16.29 15.67
C LYS A 7 -20.95 15.21 14.61
N ILE A 8 -20.86 15.55 13.32
CA ILE A 8 -21.15 14.62 12.20
C ILE A 8 -19.84 14.22 11.50
N ILE A 9 -18.88 15.14 11.49
CA ILE A 9 -17.52 14.91 11.04
C ILE A 9 -16.74 14.38 12.25
N PHE A 10 -16.52 13.07 12.30
CA PHE A 10 -15.53 12.50 13.22
C PHE A 10 -14.15 13.09 12.93
N ASP A 11 -13.25 13.03 13.91
CA ASP A 11 -11.93 13.64 13.75
C ASP A 11 -11.10 13.05 12.59
N CYS A 12 -10.10 13.80 12.15
CA CYS A 12 -9.20 13.37 11.08
C CYS A 12 -8.47 12.06 11.44
N LYS A 13 -8.31 11.74 12.74
CA LYS A 13 -7.67 10.52 13.21
C LYS A 13 -8.51 9.28 12.87
N LYS A 14 -9.82 9.34 13.09
CA LYS A 14 -10.73 8.26 12.68
C LYS A 14 -10.85 8.19 11.15
N ALA A 15 -10.77 9.32 10.43
CA ALA A 15 -10.76 9.32 8.96
C ALA A 15 -9.55 8.62 8.37
N THR A 16 -8.36 8.96 8.86
CA THR A 16 -7.12 8.31 8.44
C THR A 16 -7.11 6.83 8.79
N LEU A 17 -7.61 6.44 9.97
CA LEU A 17 -7.77 5.03 10.35
C LEU A 17 -8.70 4.27 9.39
N ILE A 18 -9.88 4.82 9.09
CA ILE A 18 -10.82 4.20 8.14
C ILE A 18 -10.20 4.10 6.75
N LEU A 19 -9.43 5.11 6.31
CA LEU A 19 -8.75 5.06 5.03
C LEU A 19 -7.72 3.93 4.99
N VAL A 20 -6.90 3.76 6.03
CA VAL A 20 -5.93 2.66 6.10
C VAL A 20 -6.66 1.30 6.07
N LYS A 21 -7.76 1.16 6.82
CA LYS A 21 -8.61 -0.05 6.75
C LYS A 21 -9.15 -0.29 5.34
N LEU A 22 -9.52 0.76 4.61
CA LEU A 22 -10.02 0.66 3.24
C LEU A 22 -8.93 0.12 2.31
N GLU A 23 -7.69 0.60 2.45
CA GLU A 23 -6.55 0.17 1.64
C GLU A 23 -6.18 -1.30 1.86
N VAL A 24 -6.34 -1.82 3.09
CA VAL A 24 -6.13 -3.24 3.40
C VAL A 24 -7.38 -4.11 3.21
N GLY A 25 -8.48 -3.55 2.66
CA GLY A 25 -9.72 -4.28 2.38
C GLY A 25 -10.60 -4.58 3.61
N GLN A 26 -10.31 -3.99 4.77
CA GLN A 26 -11.00 -4.25 6.05
C GLN A 26 -12.10 -3.22 6.39
N ALA A 27 -12.27 -2.17 5.59
CA ALA A 27 -13.31 -1.16 5.85
C ALA A 27 -14.71 -1.65 5.46
N SER A 28 -15.65 -1.54 6.41
CA SER A 28 -17.08 -1.79 6.20
C SER A 28 -17.72 -0.77 5.27
N PHE A 29 -18.90 -1.09 4.72
CA PHE A 29 -19.64 -0.17 3.84
C PHE A 29 -19.99 1.17 4.55
N ALA A 30 -20.42 1.10 5.81
CA ALA A 30 -20.72 2.28 6.60
C ALA A 30 -19.49 3.17 6.80
N GLU A 31 -18.33 2.57 7.10
CA GLU A 31 -17.06 3.29 7.23
C GLU A 31 -16.65 3.96 5.90
N ARG A 32 -16.87 3.31 4.76
CA ARG A 32 -16.61 3.90 3.43
C ARG A 32 -17.46 5.15 3.17
N MET A 33 -18.76 5.08 3.46
CA MET A 33 -19.66 6.23 3.30
C MET A 33 -19.30 7.38 4.25
N GLN A 34 -18.95 7.05 5.49
CA GLN A 34 -18.47 8.00 6.49
C GLN A 34 -17.20 8.72 6.03
N LEU A 35 -16.23 7.97 5.52
CA LEU A 35 -14.99 8.53 4.97
C LEU A 35 -15.25 9.41 3.76
N TRP A 36 -16.09 8.96 2.82
CA TRP A 36 -16.47 9.73 1.64
C TRP A 36 -17.08 11.07 2.01
N TYR A 37 -18.00 11.09 2.97
CA TYR A 37 -18.61 12.33 3.48
C TYR A 37 -17.56 13.24 4.13
N HIS A 38 -16.71 12.71 5.00
CA HIS A 38 -15.65 13.48 5.67
C HIS A 38 -14.71 14.15 4.65
N GLN A 39 -14.35 13.42 3.59
CA GLN A 39 -13.45 13.92 2.54
C GLN A 39 -14.06 15.06 1.73
N GLN A 40 -15.38 15.22 1.66
CA GLN A 40 -16.00 16.36 0.98
C GLN A 40 -15.66 17.69 1.66
N PHE A 41 -15.44 17.69 2.97
CA PHE A 41 -15.26 18.91 3.77
C PHE A 41 -13.87 19.06 4.39
N CYS A 42 -13.06 17.99 4.39
CA CYS A 42 -11.72 18.00 4.97
C CYS A 42 -10.63 17.88 3.90
N ASN A 43 -10.06 19.03 3.52
CA ASN A 43 -8.93 19.08 2.57
C ASN A 43 -7.71 18.27 3.03
N PRO A 44 -7.27 18.32 4.31
CA PRO A 44 -6.17 17.48 4.78
C PRO A 44 -6.42 15.98 4.57
N CYS A 45 -7.61 15.46 4.88
CA CYS A 45 -7.93 14.05 4.67
C CYS A 45 -8.02 13.66 3.19
N ARG A 46 -8.45 14.59 2.32
CA ARG A 46 -8.42 14.40 0.86
C ARG A 46 -6.98 14.32 0.35
N GLN A 47 -6.09 15.17 0.88
CA GLN A 47 -4.67 15.14 0.52
C GLN A 47 -3.98 13.88 1.02
N PHE A 48 -4.26 13.47 2.25
CA PHE A 48 -3.77 12.21 2.82
C PHE A 48 -4.17 11.01 1.95
N GLN A 49 -5.39 10.96 1.45
CA GLN A 49 -5.83 9.91 0.53
C GLN A 49 -5.01 9.86 -0.76
N LYS A 50 -4.75 11.03 -1.37
CA LYS A 50 -3.91 11.09 -2.57
C LYS A 50 -2.48 10.63 -2.29
N GLN A 51 -1.91 11.04 -1.16
CA GLN A 51 -0.56 10.66 -0.74
C GLN A 51 -0.46 9.16 -0.47
N SER A 52 -1.41 8.60 0.28
CA SER A 52 -1.44 7.17 0.60
C SER A 52 -1.57 6.30 -0.66
N ALA A 53 -2.48 6.67 -1.56
CA ALA A 53 -2.62 5.99 -2.85
C ALA A 53 -1.35 6.09 -3.73
N HIS A 54 -0.65 7.23 -3.69
CA HIS A 54 0.61 7.40 -4.41
C HIS A 54 1.71 6.51 -3.82
N LEU A 55 1.88 6.51 -2.50
CA LEU A 55 2.85 5.66 -1.80
C LEU A 55 2.62 4.18 -2.12
N ASN A 56 1.37 3.72 -2.06
CA ASN A 56 1.04 2.33 -2.40
C ASN A 56 1.44 1.97 -3.84
N ARG A 57 1.23 2.86 -4.81
CA ARG A 57 1.66 2.64 -6.22
C ARG A 57 3.18 2.59 -6.35
N VAL A 58 3.88 3.51 -5.70
CA VAL A 58 5.35 3.56 -5.73
C VAL A 58 5.93 2.29 -5.11
N LEU A 59 5.43 1.86 -3.95
CA LEU A 59 5.88 0.64 -3.29
C LEU A 59 5.63 -0.62 -4.14
N LEU A 60 4.45 -0.73 -4.77
CA LEU A 60 4.17 -1.84 -5.68
C LEU A 60 5.10 -1.85 -6.90
N THR A 61 5.42 -0.67 -7.44
CA THR A 61 6.32 -0.53 -8.59
C THR A 61 7.74 -0.92 -8.20
N TYR A 62 8.21 -0.43 -7.05
CA TYR A 62 9.50 -0.77 -6.49
C TYR A 62 9.64 -2.27 -6.19
N SER A 63 8.63 -2.88 -5.56
CA SER A 63 8.61 -4.33 -5.28
C SER A 63 8.72 -5.16 -6.57
N ARG A 64 7.97 -4.80 -7.62
CA ARG A 64 8.04 -5.49 -8.92
C ARG A 64 9.39 -5.32 -9.60
N GLN A 65 9.98 -4.13 -9.52
CA GLN A 65 11.33 -3.89 -10.04
C GLN A 65 12.37 -4.71 -9.27
N GLN A 66 12.28 -4.78 -7.94
CA GLN A 66 13.16 -5.62 -7.14
C GLN A 66 12.99 -7.11 -7.45
N GLU A 67 11.77 -7.60 -7.61
CA GLU A 67 11.52 -8.99 -8.04
C GLU A 67 12.13 -9.28 -9.41
N ALA A 68 12.07 -8.32 -10.34
CA ALA A 68 12.71 -8.45 -11.66
C ALA A 68 14.24 -8.43 -11.56
N LEU A 69 14.82 -7.62 -10.67
CA LEU A 69 16.27 -7.56 -10.44
C LEU A 69 16.80 -8.77 -9.68
N HIS A 70 16.03 -9.32 -8.73
CA HIS A 70 16.40 -10.46 -7.90
C HIS A 70 16.03 -11.81 -8.52
N LYS A 71 15.33 -11.83 -9.65
CA LYS A 71 15.17 -13.05 -10.45
C LYS A 71 16.54 -13.44 -11.01
N ILE A 72 17.14 -14.47 -10.41
CA ILE A 72 18.33 -15.14 -10.94
C ILE A 72 18.08 -15.50 -12.41
N SER A 73 19.02 -15.14 -13.27
CA SER A 73 18.93 -15.49 -14.68
C SER A 73 18.91 -17.02 -14.84
N PRO A 74 18.16 -17.57 -15.81
CA PRO A 74 18.13 -19.01 -16.05
C PRO A 74 19.52 -19.60 -16.30
N THR A 75 20.41 -18.80 -16.93
CA THR A 75 21.80 -19.16 -17.17
C THR A 75 22.62 -19.26 -15.89
N LEU A 76 22.47 -18.31 -14.96
CA LEU A 76 23.18 -18.34 -13.69
C LEU A 76 22.70 -19.48 -12.80
N LYS A 77 21.38 -19.76 -12.79
CA LYS A 77 20.82 -20.92 -12.09
C LYS A 77 21.43 -22.23 -12.60
N ALA A 78 21.48 -22.42 -13.92
CA ALA A 78 22.04 -23.62 -14.53
C ALA A 78 23.55 -23.80 -14.20
N ILE A 79 24.31 -22.71 -14.15
CA ILE A 79 25.73 -22.73 -13.75
C ILE A 79 25.86 -23.22 -12.30
N TRP A 80 25.07 -22.67 -11.38
CA TRP A 80 25.12 -23.05 -9.97
C TRP A 80 24.67 -24.49 -9.73
N GLU A 81 23.61 -24.94 -10.43
CA GLU A 81 23.15 -26.33 -10.36
C GLU A 81 24.24 -27.31 -10.84
N LYS A 82 24.95 -26.96 -11.92
CA LYS A 82 26.09 -27.75 -12.41
C LYS A 82 27.23 -27.79 -11.39
N GLN A 83 27.59 -26.65 -10.80
CA GLN A 83 28.63 -26.58 -9.76
C GLN A 83 28.26 -27.46 -8.54
N ILE A 84 27.01 -27.39 -8.06
CA ILE A 84 26.54 -28.22 -6.95
C ILE A 84 26.62 -29.72 -7.30
N ALA A 85 26.27 -30.10 -8.53
CA ALA A 85 26.35 -31.49 -8.98
C ALA A 85 27.78 -32.01 -9.04
N ASP A 86 28.73 -31.17 -9.47
CA ASP A 86 30.15 -31.52 -9.52
C ASP A 86 30.76 -31.62 -8.12
N PHE A 87 30.38 -30.73 -7.18
CA PHE A 87 30.80 -30.81 -5.77
C PHE A 87 30.29 -32.07 -5.05
N LYS A 88 29.15 -32.63 -5.45
CA LYS A 88 28.59 -33.86 -4.85
C LYS A 88 29.24 -35.16 -5.36
N LYS A 89 30.05 -35.10 -6.42
CA LYS A 89 30.71 -36.26 -7.04
C LYS A 89 32.13 -36.50 -6.54
N GLY A 90 32.74 -35.54 -5.84
CA GLY A 90 34.00 -35.69 -5.12
C GLY A 90 33.75 -35.99 -3.65
#